data_AF-A0A1Q7BVA6-F1
#
_entry.id   AF-A0A1Q7BVA6-F1
#
_cell.length_a   1.000
_cell.length_b   1.000
_cell.length_c   1.000
_cell.angle_alpha   90.00
_cell.angle_beta   90.00
_cell.angle_gamma   90.00
#
_symmetry.space_group_name_H-M   'P 1'
#
loop_
_entity.id
_entity.type
_entity.pdbx_description
1 polymer ?
#
loop_
_entity_poly.entity_id
_entity_poly.type
_entity_poly.pdbx_seq_one_letter_code
_entity_poly.pdbx_strand_id
1 'polypeptide(L)'
;MMARTGACLAGLVISCWAPVASAANCTVEAVLLAKEQSELPRLDVASPADRPPYCITLETLVAFARRVKAHVAHCPSSDYAAALADWDKTRIGYAKLFSRYRCRRAR
;
A
#
# COMPACT_ATOMS: atom_id res chain seq x y z
N MET A 1 -20.21 41.97 38.47
CA MET A 1 -18.77 42.19 38.72
C MET A 1 -18.00 41.02 38.12
N MET A 2 -17.14 41.31 37.15
CA MET A 2 -16.25 40.34 36.50
C MET A 2 -14.99 40.17 37.36
N ALA A 3 -14.56 38.93 37.58
CA ALA A 3 -13.17 38.63 37.90
C ALA A 3 -12.78 37.32 37.21
N ARG A 4 -11.79 37.45 36.32
CA ARG A 4 -11.16 36.41 35.51
C ARG A 4 -10.07 35.71 36.32
N THR A 5 -10.01 34.38 36.27
CA THR A 5 -8.83 33.54 36.52
C THR A 5 -9.28 32.11 36.22
N GLY A 6 -8.61 31.22 35.51
CA GLY A 6 -7.33 31.17 34.82
C GLY A 6 -7.31 29.79 34.16
N ALA A 7 -6.69 29.70 32.98
CA ALA A 7 -6.68 28.53 32.12
C ALA A 7 -6.16 27.24 32.81
N CYS A 8 -6.84 26.11 32.55
CA CYS A 8 -6.17 24.84 32.35
C CYS A 8 -6.77 24.19 31.10
N LEU A 9 -5.92 24.09 30.09
CA LEU A 9 -6.07 23.33 28.86
C LEU A 9 -6.53 21.90 29.16
N ALA A 10 -7.83 21.63 29.05
CA ALA A 10 -8.30 20.27 28.82
C ALA A 10 -8.17 19.98 27.32
N GLY A 11 -6.91 19.92 26.85
CA GLY A 11 -6.58 19.27 25.60
C GLY A 11 -6.98 17.81 25.77
N LEU A 12 -8.17 17.47 25.28
CA LEU A 12 -8.63 16.10 25.19
C LEU A 12 -7.71 15.43 24.16
N VAL A 13 -6.62 14.85 24.66
CA VAL A 13 -5.77 13.94 23.90
C VAL A 13 -6.66 12.77 23.57
N ILE A 14 -7.32 12.83 22.41
CA ILE A 14 -7.83 11.67 21.70
C ILE A 14 -6.58 10.86 21.40
N SER A 15 -6.16 10.04 22.36
CA SER A 15 -5.21 8.98 22.13
C SER A 15 -5.89 8.08 21.11
N CYS A 16 -5.53 8.27 19.86
CA CYS A 16 -5.87 7.36 18.79
C CYS A 16 -5.09 6.09 19.11
N TRP A 17 -5.70 5.17 19.85
CA TRP A 17 -5.20 3.81 20.02
C TRP A 17 -5.33 3.14 18.66
N ALA A 18 -4.46 3.51 17.71
CA ALA A 18 -4.12 2.61 16.64
C ALA A 18 -3.41 1.45 17.34
N PRO A 19 -3.93 0.22 17.31
CA PRO A 19 -3.18 -0.92 17.82
C PRO A 19 -1.83 -0.90 17.09
N VAL A 20 -0.75 -0.65 17.83
CA VAL A 20 0.59 -0.94 17.35
C VAL A 20 0.56 -2.41 16.99
N ALA A 21 0.81 -2.70 15.71
CA ALA A 21 0.91 -4.06 15.22
C ALA A 21 1.86 -4.82 16.13
N SER A 22 1.45 -5.99 16.63
CA SER A 22 2.40 -6.84 17.33
C SER A 22 3.48 -7.27 16.32
N ALA A 23 4.73 -7.44 16.79
CA ALA A 23 5.80 -7.93 15.92
C ALA A 23 5.41 -9.26 15.24
N ALA A 24 4.69 -10.13 15.93
CA ALA A 24 4.15 -11.38 15.37
C ALA A 24 3.16 -11.14 14.22
N ASN A 25 2.25 -10.16 14.35
CA ASN A 25 1.32 -9.80 13.27
C ASN A 25 2.07 -9.25 12.06
N CYS A 26 3.08 -8.40 12.28
CA CYS A 26 3.93 -7.89 11.21
C CYS A 26 4.68 -9.01 10.47
N THR A 27 5.21 -10.01 11.19
CA THR A 27 5.88 -11.15 10.55
C THR A 27 4.92 -11.98 9.72
N VAL A 28 3.72 -12.27 10.24
CA VAL A 28 2.69 -13.02 9.50
C VAL A 28 2.28 -12.28 8.23
N GLU A 29 2.00 -10.97 8.33
CA GLU A 29 1.67 -10.14 7.18
C GLU A 29 2.80 -10.08 6.15
N ALA A 30 4.06 -9.98 6.60
CA ALA A 30 5.22 -9.98 5.72
C ALA A 30 5.37 -11.32 4.97
N VAL A 31 5.12 -12.45 5.63
CA VAL A 31 5.12 -13.77 4.97
C VAL A 31 4.00 -13.88 3.93
N LEU A 32 2.81 -13.35 4.22
CA LEU A 32 1.72 -13.30 3.25
C LEU A 32 2.06 -12.44 2.04
N LEU A 33 2.67 -11.26 2.26
CA LEU A 33 3.15 -10.42 1.17
C LEU A 33 4.24 -11.10 0.35
N ALA A 34 5.15 -11.84 0.99
CA ALA A 34 6.19 -12.59 0.29
C ALA A 34 5.60 -13.69 -0.59
N LYS A 35 4.59 -14.40 -0.09
CA LYS A 35 3.83 -15.38 -0.88
C LYS A 35 3.12 -14.71 -2.05
N GLU A 36 2.34 -13.67 -1.79
CA GLU A 36 1.64 -12.91 -2.85
C GLU A 36 2.61 -12.38 -3.90
N GLN A 37 3.77 -11.89 -3.48
CA GLN A 37 4.83 -11.40 -4.37
C GLN A 37 5.36 -12.51 -5.29
N SER A 38 5.52 -13.73 -4.78
CA SER A 38 5.97 -14.88 -5.56
C SER A 38 4.93 -15.35 -6.59
N GLU A 39 3.66 -15.09 -6.31
CA GLU A 39 2.51 -15.43 -7.17
C GLU A 39 2.14 -14.28 -8.14
N LEU A 40 2.86 -13.15 -8.10
CA LEU A 40 2.56 -12.03 -8.98
C LEU A 40 2.71 -12.41 -10.46
N PRO A 41 1.73 -12.02 -11.30
CA PRO A 41 1.83 -12.25 -12.73
C PRO A 41 3.04 -11.51 -13.30
N ARG A 42 3.87 -12.22 -14.07
CA ARG A 42 4.96 -11.60 -14.82
C ARG A 42 4.38 -10.87 -16.04
N LEU A 43 4.92 -9.69 -16.31
CA LEU A 43 4.57 -8.92 -17.50
C LEU A 43 5.33 -9.47 -18.71
N ASP A 44 4.78 -10.50 -19.36
CA ASP A 44 5.20 -10.89 -20.70
C ASP A 44 4.19 -10.33 -21.71
N VAL A 45 4.62 -9.36 -22.52
CA VAL A 45 3.79 -8.76 -23.57
C VAL A 45 4.34 -9.19 -24.91
N ALA A 46 3.66 -10.12 -25.57
CA ALA A 46 4.07 -10.60 -26.89
C ALA A 46 3.25 -9.95 -28.02
N SER A 47 2.00 -9.53 -27.76
CA SER A 47 1.07 -9.07 -28.81
C SER A 47 0.02 -8.03 -28.32
N PRO A 48 -0.48 -7.14 -29.21
CA PRO A 48 -1.63 -6.28 -28.93
C PRO A 48 -2.92 -7.03 -28.53
N ALA A 49 -3.05 -8.30 -28.89
CA ALA A 49 -4.17 -9.16 -28.48
C ALA A 49 -4.14 -9.50 -26.98
N ASP A 50 -2.98 -9.39 -26.33
CA ASP A 50 -2.80 -9.64 -24.89
C ASP A 50 -3.29 -8.48 -24.02
N ARG A 51 -3.97 -7.48 -24.60
CA ARG A 51 -4.41 -6.28 -23.88
C ARG A 51 -5.31 -6.59 -22.67
N PRO A 52 -6.31 -7.50 -22.74
CA PRO A 52 -7.10 -7.86 -21.55
C PRO A 52 -6.26 -8.46 -20.41
N PRO A 53 -5.45 -9.52 -20.60
CA PRO A 53 -4.59 -10.04 -19.54
C PRO A 53 -3.55 -9.01 -19.08
N TYR A 54 -3.06 -8.16 -19.97
CA TYR A 54 -2.13 -7.09 -19.63
C TYR A 54 -2.73 -6.06 -18.65
N CYS A 55 -3.96 -5.62 -18.87
CA CYS A 55 -4.64 -4.69 -17.98
C CYS A 55 -4.89 -5.30 -16.59
N ILE A 56 -5.26 -6.58 -16.53
CA ILE A 56 -5.45 -7.32 -15.27
C ILE A 56 -4.11 -7.42 -14.53
N THR A 57 -3.04 -7.79 -15.22
CA THR A 57 -1.68 -7.86 -14.64
C THR A 57 -1.24 -6.53 -14.06
N LEU A 58 -1.43 -5.41 -14.78
CA LEU A 58 -1.11 -4.08 -14.27
C LEU A 58 -1.94 -3.71 -13.03
N GLU A 59 -3.23 -4.04 -13.03
CA GLU A 59 -4.11 -3.79 -11.88
C GLU A 59 -3.63 -4.58 -10.65
N THR A 60 -3.32 -5.86 -10.81
CA THR A 60 -2.79 -6.73 -9.75
C THR A 60 -1.49 -6.20 -9.18
N LEU A 61 -0.55 -5.78 -10.02
CA LEU A 61 0.75 -5.23 -9.59
C LEU A 61 0.59 -3.89 -8.85
N VAL A 62 -0.30 -3.02 -9.32
CA VAL A 62 -0.61 -1.75 -8.64
C VAL A 62 -1.29 -2.00 -7.29
N ALA A 63 -2.19 -2.98 -7.20
CA ALA A 63 -2.86 -3.36 -5.95
C ALA A 63 -1.86 -3.93 -4.94
N PHE A 64 -0.94 -4.80 -5.38
CA PHE A 64 0.12 -5.33 -4.53
C PHE A 64 1.02 -4.22 -3.97
N ALA A 65 1.50 -3.31 -4.82
CA ALA A 65 2.33 -2.19 -4.36
C ALA A 65 1.61 -1.29 -3.34
N ARG A 66 0.29 -1.16 -3.41
CA ARG A 66 -0.51 -0.46 -2.38
C ARG A 66 -0.56 -1.24 -1.06
N ARG A 67 -0.68 -2.57 -1.11
CA ARG A 67 -0.65 -3.43 0.08
C ARG A 67 0.71 -3.36 0.78
N VAL A 68 1.82 -3.40 0.03
CA VAL A 68 3.17 -3.19 0.58
C VAL A 68 3.26 -1.85 1.31
N LYS A 69 2.77 -0.76 0.69
CA LYS A 69 2.76 0.56 1.32
C LYS A 69 1.93 0.60 2.60
N ALA A 70 0.75 -0.02 2.60
CA ALA A 70 -0.10 -0.09 3.79
C ALA A 70 0.57 -0.90 4.92
N HIS A 71 1.18 -2.03 4.57
CA HIS A 71 1.94 -2.85 5.52
C HIS A 71 3.12 -2.09 6.12
N VAL A 72 3.94 -1.40 5.33
CA VAL A 72 5.06 -0.62 5.88
C VAL A 72 4.59 0.54 6.75
N ALA A 73 3.45 1.16 6.43
CA ALA A 73 2.85 2.18 7.31
C ALA A 73 2.38 1.61 8.67
N HIS A 74 1.98 0.33 8.70
CA HIS A 74 1.59 -0.39 9.91
C HIS A 74 2.77 -1.03 10.66
N CYS A 75 3.78 -1.48 9.92
CA CYS A 75 4.94 -2.26 10.34
C CYS A 75 6.23 -1.64 9.76
N PRO A 76 6.69 -0.49 10.31
CA PRO A 76 7.81 0.27 9.73
C PRO A 76 9.16 -0.44 9.82
N SER A 77 9.30 -1.42 10.71
CA SER A 77 10.52 -2.24 10.86
C SER A 77 10.54 -3.50 9.99
N SER A 78 9.54 -3.71 9.14
CA SER A 78 9.49 -4.83 8.20
C SER A 78 10.57 -4.71 7.12
N ASP A 79 11.07 -5.84 6.62
CA ASP A 79 12.04 -5.88 5.51
C ASP A 79 11.50 -5.19 4.24
N TYR A 80 10.17 -5.12 4.10
CA TYR A 80 9.50 -4.38 3.03
C TYR A 80 9.73 -2.87 3.09
N ALA A 81 10.16 -2.30 4.23
CA ALA A 81 10.44 -0.89 4.35
C ALA A 81 11.58 -0.44 3.42
N ALA A 82 12.61 -1.27 3.27
CA ALA A 82 13.74 -1.00 2.37
C ALA A 82 13.30 -1.00 0.89
N ALA A 83 12.35 -1.88 0.52
CA ALA A 83 11.84 -2.00 -0.83
C ALA A 83 10.68 -1.04 -1.17
N LEU A 84 10.20 -0.25 -0.20
CA LEU A 84 9.00 0.58 -0.37
C LEU A 84 9.15 1.59 -1.52
N ALA A 85 10.31 2.22 -1.64
CA ALA A 85 10.57 3.21 -2.70
C ALA A 85 10.46 2.58 -4.11
N ASP A 86 11.00 1.38 -4.27
CA ASP A 86 10.95 0.64 -5.54
C ASP A 86 9.52 0.21 -5.87
N TRP A 87 8.75 -0.25 -4.88
CA TRP A 87 7.34 -0.55 -5.06
C TRP A 87 6.50 0.68 -5.40
N ASP A 88 6.78 1.84 -4.82
CA ASP A 88 6.08 3.09 -5.13
C ASP A 88 6.38 3.55 -6.56
N LYS A 89 7.65 3.48 -6.98
CA LYS A 89 8.07 3.74 -8.37
C LYS A 89 7.38 2.79 -9.36
N THR A 90 7.35 1.51 -9.03
CA THR A 90 6.68 0.45 -9.82
C THR A 90 5.19 0.74 -9.96
N ARG A 91 4.50 1.10 -8.87
CA ARG A 91 3.08 1.50 -8.87
C ARG A 91 2.83 2.67 -9.81
N ILE A 92 3.67 3.71 -9.76
CA ILE A 92 3.54 4.89 -10.62
C ILE A 92 3.75 4.51 -12.09
N GLY A 93 4.76 3.70 -12.38
CA GLY A 93 5.04 3.18 -13.71
C GLY A 93 3.85 2.41 -14.30
N TYR A 94 3.34 1.43 -13.56
CA TYR A 94 2.20 0.62 -14.01
C TYR A 94 0.90 1.40 -14.09
N ALA A 95 0.64 2.36 -13.19
CA ALA A 95 -0.52 3.25 -13.30
C ALA A 95 -0.48 4.11 -14.58
N LYS A 96 0.71 4.58 -14.99
CA LYS A 96 0.89 5.27 -16.27
C LYS A 96 0.61 4.35 -17.45
N LEU A 97 1.08 3.10 -17.42
CA LEU A 97 0.78 2.12 -18.47
C LEU A 97 -0.72 1.80 -18.52
N PHE A 98 -1.35 1.57 -17.37
CA PHE A 98 -2.79 1.31 -17.27
C PHE A 98 -3.61 2.41 -17.97
N SER A 99 -3.23 3.67 -17.75
CA SER A 99 -3.85 4.82 -18.40
C SER A 99 -3.52 4.89 -19.90
N ARG A 100 -2.25 4.67 -20.28
CA ARG A 100 -1.79 4.68 -21.67
C ARG A 100 -2.53 3.66 -22.53
N TYR A 101 -2.75 2.46 -22.01
CA TYR A 101 -3.44 1.38 -22.71
C TYR A 101 -4.96 1.45 -22.57
N ARG A 102 -5.49 2.52 -21.95
CA ARG A 102 -6.93 2.74 -21.72
C ARG A 102 -7.59 1.55 -21.01
N CYS A 103 -6.85 0.92 -20.10
CA CYS A 103 -7.37 -0.15 -19.26
C CYS A 103 -8.54 0.36 -18.42
N ARG A 104 -9.51 -0.50 -18.16
CA ARG A 104 -10.61 -0.25 -17.21
C ARG A 104 -10.48 -1.25 -16.08
N ARG A 105 -10.79 -0.81 -14.86
CA ARG A 105 -10.78 -1.72 -13.70
C ARG A 105 -11.81 -2.82 -13.93
N ALA A 106 -11.45 -4.05 -13.59
CA ALA A 106 -12.44 -5.10 -13.44
C ALA A 106 -13.37 -4.69 -12.29
N ARG A 107 -14.69 -4.76 -12.51
CA ARG A 107 -15.70 -4.30 -11.55
C ARG A 107 -16.08 -5.42 -10.60
#